data_AF-A0A929YXL6-F1
#
_entry.id   AF-A0A929YXL6-F1
#
_cell.length_a   1.000
_cell.length_b   1.000
_cell.length_c   1.000
_cell.angle_alpha   90.00
_cell.angle_beta   90.00
_cell.angle_gamma   90.00
#
_symmetry.space_group_name_H-M   'P 1'
#
loop_
_entity.id
_entity.type
_entity.pdbx_description
1 polymer ?
#
loop_
_entity_poly.entity_id
_entity_poly.type
_entity_poly.pdbx_seq_one_letter_code
_entity_poly.pdbx_strand_id
1 'polypeptide(L)'
;MKQFLLLVLTALLSLSAGAQTRTFTDKLTVELGGKSGTTEPLTATVYLTEHDGKVDLELRNFVFKASSGDPLGIGNIKLSNLPLTDEGEKKSFKGTGKATLTPGTLPGVAFWVAGFAKSVDMKAEGYVTADSLNFALDFQVPRMPVTMKVRFGNWAVTGLRTAVNDAQSAAVYTLDGRRLQALPARGGVYIVGGRKVVR
;
A
#
# COMPACT_ATOMS: atom_id res chain seq x y z
N MET A 1 -44.68 -52.62 2.48
CA MET A 1 -44.37 -51.56 1.48
C MET A 1 -43.75 -50.38 2.23
N LYS A 2 -42.52 -49.99 1.84
CA LYS A 2 -41.83 -48.70 2.10
C LYS A 2 -41.53 -48.40 3.60
N GLN A 3 -40.34 -48.57 4.18
CA GLN A 3 -38.97 -48.27 3.74
C GLN A 3 -38.85 -46.98 2.93
N PHE A 4 -38.73 -45.86 3.65
CA PHE A 4 -38.05 -44.62 3.23
C PHE A 4 -37.56 -43.97 4.53
N LEU A 5 -36.47 -44.45 5.11
CA LEU A 5 -35.12 -43.90 4.91
C LEU A 5 -35.09 -42.38 5.14
N LEU A 6 -34.91 -41.98 6.41
CA LEU A 6 -34.40 -40.66 6.78
C LEU A 6 -32.98 -40.51 6.20
N LEU A 7 -32.88 -40.05 4.96
CA LEU A 7 -31.66 -39.49 4.41
C LEU A 7 -31.55 -38.06 4.94
N VAL A 8 -30.79 -37.91 6.02
CA VAL A 8 -30.20 -36.62 6.41
C VAL A 8 -29.26 -36.24 5.27
N LEU A 9 -29.81 -35.53 4.28
CA LEU A 9 -29.03 -34.77 3.31
C LEU A 9 -28.43 -33.61 4.08
N THR A 10 -27.26 -33.83 4.68
CA THR A 10 -26.30 -32.75 4.92
C THR A 10 -26.12 -32.06 3.59
N ALA A 11 -26.86 -30.98 3.38
CA ALA A 11 -26.56 -30.03 2.35
C ALA A 11 -25.13 -29.58 2.62
N LEU A 12 -24.17 -30.17 1.90
CA LEU A 12 -22.99 -29.42 1.51
C LEU A 12 -23.55 -28.17 0.82
N LEU A 13 -23.63 -27.09 1.59
CA LEU A 13 -23.42 -25.76 1.05
C LEU A 13 -22.02 -25.83 0.46
N SER A 14 -21.90 -26.37 -0.75
CA SER A 14 -20.85 -25.96 -1.65
C SER A 14 -21.02 -24.45 -1.73
N LEU A 15 -20.19 -23.73 -0.97
CA LEU A 15 -19.87 -22.36 -1.28
C LEU A 15 -19.34 -22.42 -2.70
N SER A 16 -20.24 -22.27 -3.67
CA SER A 16 -19.85 -21.66 -4.93
C SER A 16 -19.31 -20.31 -4.48
N ALA A 17 -17.98 -20.22 -4.41
CA ALA A 17 -17.27 -19.00 -4.16
C ALA A 17 -17.57 -18.10 -5.37
N GLY A 18 -18.74 -17.48 -5.36
CA GLY A 18 -19.11 -16.46 -6.31
C GLY A 18 -18.01 -15.41 -6.28
N ALA A 19 -17.63 -14.89 -7.44
CA ALA A 19 -16.58 -13.91 -7.55
C ALA A 19 -16.91 -12.71 -6.63
N GLN A 20 -16.16 -12.53 -5.54
CA GLN A 20 -16.43 -11.50 -4.55
C GLN A 20 -15.69 -10.23 -4.97
N THR A 21 -16.43 -9.20 -5.38
CA THR A 21 -15.86 -7.90 -5.73
C THR A 21 -15.91 -6.95 -4.54
N ARG A 22 -14.76 -6.40 -4.18
CA ARG A 22 -14.57 -5.41 -3.12
C ARG A 22 -14.06 -4.11 -3.74
N THR A 23 -14.52 -2.98 -3.22
CA THR A 23 -14.08 -1.65 -3.66
C THR A 23 -13.23 -1.02 -2.58
N PHE A 24 -12.07 -0.50 -2.95
CA PHE A 24 -11.14 0.20 -2.06
C PHE A 24 -10.90 1.61 -2.57
N THR A 25 -10.86 2.57 -1.66
CA THR A 25 -10.48 3.95 -1.94
C THR A 25 -9.37 4.34 -0.99
N ASP A 26 -8.21 4.67 -1.54
CA ASP A 26 -7.04 5.07 -0.77
C ASP A 26 -6.10 5.91 -1.64
N LYS A 27 -4.99 6.34 -1.03
CA LYS A 27 -3.91 7.07 -1.67
C LYS A 27 -3.15 6.16 -2.64
N LEU A 28 -2.81 6.75 -3.77
CA LEU A 28 -1.98 6.18 -4.81
C LEU A 28 -0.79 7.12 -5.05
N THR A 29 0.41 6.55 -5.06
CA THR A 29 1.65 7.27 -5.33
C THR A 29 2.33 6.68 -6.56
N VAL A 30 3.00 7.53 -7.33
CA VAL A 30 3.64 7.14 -8.59
C VAL A 30 5.10 7.57 -8.62
N GLU A 31 5.96 6.62 -8.96
CA GLU A 31 7.39 6.79 -9.20
C GLU A 31 7.70 6.54 -10.68
N LEU A 32 8.49 7.42 -11.28
CA LEU A 32 9.03 7.24 -12.64
C LEU A 32 10.54 7.01 -12.58
N GLY A 33 11.01 5.95 -13.24
CA GLY A 33 12.43 5.72 -13.49
C GLY A 33 13.30 5.61 -12.22
N GLY A 34 12.75 5.14 -11.10
CA GLY A 34 13.52 4.95 -9.86
C GLY A 34 13.58 6.16 -8.92
N LYS A 35 12.96 7.30 -9.28
CA LYS A 35 12.93 8.51 -8.43
C LYS A 35 11.66 8.52 -7.58
N SER A 36 11.77 8.13 -6.32
CA SER A 36 10.62 8.11 -5.39
C SER A 36 10.07 9.51 -5.13
N GLY A 37 8.75 9.62 -4.90
CA GLY A 37 8.10 10.88 -4.48
C GLY A 37 7.79 11.87 -5.61
N THR A 38 7.78 11.44 -6.88
CA THR A 38 7.55 12.33 -8.03
C THR A 38 6.12 12.89 -8.16
N THR A 39 5.18 12.46 -7.31
CA THR A 39 3.78 12.90 -7.35
C THR A 39 3.18 13.03 -5.95
N GLU A 40 2.33 14.05 -5.77
CA GLU A 40 1.45 14.11 -4.60
C GLU A 40 0.48 12.92 -4.62
N PRO A 41 0.17 12.31 -3.45
CA PRO A 41 -0.75 11.18 -3.40
C PRO A 41 -2.11 11.56 -3.98
N LEU A 42 -2.55 10.81 -4.98
CA LEU A 42 -3.88 10.96 -5.58
C LEU A 42 -4.85 9.94 -4.99
N THR A 43 -6.11 10.32 -4.82
CA THR A 43 -7.13 9.37 -4.36
C THR A 43 -7.57 8.52 -5.55
N ALA A 44 -7.50 7.20 -5.41
CA ALA A 44 -7.89 6.27 -6.46
C ALA A 44 -8.94 5.29 -5.96
N THR A 45 -9.83 4.85 -6.86
CA THR A 45 -10.77 3.75 -6.60
C THR A 45 -10.30 2.50 -7.33
N VAL A 46 -10.21 1.41 -6.57
CA VAL A 46 -9.75 0.12 -7.05
C VAL A 46 -10.80 -0.94 -6.76
N TYR A 47 -11.08 -1.78 -7.75
CA TYR A 47 -11.89 -2.97 -7.59
C TYR A 47 -10.98 -4.18 -7.51
N LEU A 48 -11.24 -5.02 -6.52
CA LEU A 48 -10.57 -6.30 -6.33
C LEU A 48 -11.62 -7.39 -6.39
N THR A 49 -11.54 -8.30 -7.35
CA THR A 49 -12.47 -9.41 -7.51
C THR A 49 -11.75 -10.72 -7.22
N GLU A 50 -12.06 -11.35 -6.09
CA GLU A 50 -11.54 -12.68 -5.71
C GLU A 50 -12.37 -13.78 -6.38
N HIS A 51 -11.73 -14.77 -7.00
CA HIS A 51 -12.37 -15.92 -7.64
C HIS A 51 -11.39 -17.08 -7.78
N ASP A 52 -11.83 -18.33 -7.61
CA ASP A 52 -11.06 -19.55 -7.92
C ASP A 52 -9.58 -19.56 -7.47
N GLY A 53 -9.28 -19.08 -6.25
CA GLY A 53 -7.91 -18.98 -5.72
C GLY A 53 -7.03 -17.93 -6.43
N LYS A 54 -7.67 -16.99 -7.11
CA LYS A 54 -7.07 -15.90 -7.89
C LYS A 54 -7.77 -14.58 -7.57
N VAL A 55 -7.19 -13.52 -8.12
CA VAL A 55 -7.75 -12.18 -8.01
C VAL A 55 -7.60 -11.39 -9.30
N ASP A 56 -8.62 -10.59 -9.60
CA ASP A 56 -8.58 -9.54 -10.62
C ASP A 56 -8.47 -8.18 -9.93
N LEU A 57 -7.53 -7.37 -10.41
CA LEU A 57 -7.29 -6.01 -9.94
C LEU A 57 -7.68 -5.01 -11.04
N GLU A 58 -8.58 -4.08 -10.74
CA GLU A 58 -9.01 -3.03 -11.66
C GLU A 58 -8.83 -1.64 -11.03
N LEU A 59 -7.84 -0.89 -11.50
CA LEU A 59 -7.59 0.51 -11.15
C LEU A 59 -8.30 1.39 -12.18
N ARG A 60 -9.26 2.22 -11.76
CA ARG A 60 -10.01 3.08 -12.68
C ARG A 60 -9.44 4.48 -12.77
N ASN A 61 -9.63 5.10 -13.94
CA ASN A 61 -9.40 6.52 -14.17
C ASN A 61 -8.00 7.01 -13.75
N PHE A 62 -6.98 6.18 -13.98
CA PHE A 62 -5.63 6.53 -13.60
C PHE A 62 -5.09 7.63 -14.52
N VAL A 63 -4.86 8.79 -13.93
CA VAL A 63 -4.22 9.94 -14.56
C VAL A 63 -2.97 10.25 -13.77
N PHE A 64 -1.84 10.20 -14.46
CA PHE A 64 -0.55 10.55 -13.90
C PHE A 64 -0.20 11.98 -14.30
N LYS A 65 0.21 12.82 -13.34
CA LYS A 65 0.72 14.16 -13.62
C LYS A 65 2.09 14.32 -12.95
N ALA A 66 3.13 14.47 -13.76
CA ALA A 66 4.45 14.82 -13.24
C ALA A 66 4.46 16.25 -12.68
N SER A 67 5.45 16.59 -11.86
CA SER A 67 5.60 17.94 -11.27
C SER A 67 5.65 19.07 -12.31
N SER A 68 6.04 18.75 -13.54
CA SER A 68 6.00 19.64 -14.71
C SER A 68 5.49 18.88 -15.93
N GLY A 69 4.59 19.49 -16.70
CA GLY A 69 4.04 18.93 -17.93
C GLY A 69 2.55 18.60 -17.87
N ASP A 70 2.01 18.20 -19.01
CA ASP A 70 0.60 17.83 -19.13
C ASP A 70 0.31 16.49 -18.43
N PRO A 71 -0.90 16.34 -17.85
CA PRO A 71 -1.31 15.08 -17.28
C PRO A 71 -1.40 13.99 -18.35
N LEU A 72 -0.78 12.85 -18.06
CA LEU A 72 -0.87 11.64 -18.85
C LEU A 72 -2.04 10.78 -18.35
N GLY A 73 -3.15 10.77 -19.09
CA GLY A 73 -4.25 9.86 -18.83
C GLY A 73 -3.87 8.43 -19.23
N ILE A 74 -3.67 7.52 -18.27
CA ILE A 74 -3.45 6.10 -18.57
C ILE A 74 -4.79 5.41 -18.87
N GLY A 75 -5.80 5.71 -18.06
CA GLY A 75 -7.16 5.16 -18.19
C GLY A 75 -7.46 4.11 -17.12
N ASN A 76 -8.32 3.15 -17.44
CA ASN A 76 -8.56 2.01 -16.55
C ASN A 76 -7.54 0.92 -16.86
N ILE A 77 -7.00 0.32 -15.82
CA ILE A 77 -6.05 -0.78 -15.87
C ILE A 77 -6.71 -1.98 -15.23
N LYS A 78 -6.85 -3.08 -15.98
CA LYS A 78 -7.35 -4.35 -15.45
C LYS A 78 -6.30 -5.45 -15.62
N LEU A 79 -5.87 -6.03 -14.50
CA LEU A 79 -4.99 -7.19 -14.46
C LEU A 79 -5.73 -8.36 -13.84
N SER A 80 -5.93 -9.42 -14.62
CA SER A 80 -6.76 -10.56 -14.23
C SER A 80 -5.94 -11.79 -13.89
N ASN A 81 -6.55 -12.71 -13.13
CA ASN A 81 -6.04 -14.04 -12.84
C ASN A 81 -4.70 -14.06 -12.07
N LEU A 82 -4.47 -13.10 -11.18
CA LEU A 82 -3.29 -13.13 -10.30
C LEU A 82 -3.47 -14.24 -9.25
N PRO A 83 -2.47 -15.11 -9.04
CA PRO A 83 -2.54 -16.12 -7.98
C PRO A 83 -2.73 -15.46 -6.61
N LEU A 84 -3.65 -16.00 -5.82
CA LEU A 84 -3.94 -15.54 -4.47
C LEU A 84 -3.50 -16.60 -3.47
N THR A 85 -2.67 -16.21 -2.50
CA THR A 85 -2.18 -17.09 -1.42
C THR A 85 -2.78 -16.63 -0.11
N ASP A 86 -3.40 -17.55 0.62
CA ASP A 86 -3.92 -17.28 1.96
C ASP A 86 -2.78 -17.40 2.99
N GLU A 87 -2.56 -16.33 3.75
CA GLU A 87 -1.54 -16.25 4.81
C GLU A 87 -2.19 -16.05 6.20
N GLY A 88 -3.49 -16.35 6.34
CA GLY A 88 -4.26 -16.18 7.57
C GLY A 88 -4.88 -14.79 7.67
N GLU A 89 -4.23 -13.86 8.36
CA GLU A 89 -4.78 -12.50 8.60
C GLU A 89 -4.82 -11.63 7.33
N LYS A 90 -4.15 -12.06 6.27
CA LYS A 90 -4.11 -11.40 4.97
C LYS A 90 -4.03 -12.44 3.86
N LYS A 91 -4.45 -12.05 2.65
CA LYS A 91 -4.23 -12.81 1.42
C LYS A 91 -3.29 -12.02 0.53
N SER A 92 -2.23 -12.65 0.03
CA SER A 92 -1.23 -12.01 -0.82
C SER A 92 -1.40 -12.45 -2.28
N PHE A 93 -1.02 -11.57 -3.20
CA PHE A 93 -0.97 -11.88 -4.62
C PHE A 93 0.32 -11.34 -5.22
N LYS A 94 0.89 -12.10 -6.15
CA LYS A 94 2.10 -11.70 -6.87
C LYS A 94 2.14 -12.37 -8.24
N GLY A 95 2.50 -11.62 -9.26
CA GLY A 95 2.65 -12.18 -10.60
C GLY A 95 3.03 -11.16 -11.65
N THR A 96 3.29 -11.67 -12.84
CA THR A 96 3.44 -10.87 -14.06
C THR A 96 2.32 -11.26 -15.00
N GLY A 97 1.71 -10.28 -15.67
CA GLY A 97 0.66 -10.52 -16.64
C GLY A 97 0.49 -9.36 -17.59
N LYS A 98 -0.36 -9.56 -18.59
CA LYS A 98 -0.71 -8.52 -19.55
C LYS A 98 -1.99 -7.83 -19.08
N ALA A 99 -1.84 -6.60 -18.60
CA ALA A 99 -2.96 -5.79 -18.17
C ALA A 99 -3.70 -5.20 -19.37
N THR A 100 -5.03 -5.22 -19.35
CA THR A 100 -5.88 -4.55 -20.33
C THR A 100 -6.01 -3.08 -19.98
N LEU A 101 -5.91 -2.22 -20.99
CA LEU A 101 -6.09 -0.78 -20.87
C LEU A 101 -7.36 -0.34 -21.59
N THR A 102 -8.23 0.42 -20.92
CA THR A 102 -9.39 1.07 -21.54
C THR A 102 -9.41 2.57 -21.23
N PRO A 103 -9.98 3.41 -22.10
CA PRO A 103 -10.09 4.84 -21.83
C PRO A 103 -10.83 5.11 -20.51
N GLY A 104 -10.37 6.11 -19.77
CA GLY A 104 -11.07 6.59 -18.59
C GLY A 104 -12.30 7.42 -18.96
N THR A 105 -13.07 7.80 -17.94
CA THR A 105 -14.29 8.61 -18.05
C THR A 105 -14.17 9.97 -17.38
N LEU A 106 -12.98 10.34 -16.89
CA LEU A 106 -12.78 11.64 -16.24
C LEU A 106 -12.94 12.80 -17.23
N PRO A 107 -13.75 13.82 -16.90
CA PRO A 107 -13.85 15.02 -17.71
C PRO A 107 -12.54 15.81 -17.69
N GLY A 108 -12.23 16.48 -18.80
CA GLY A 108 -11.02 17.31 -18.92
C GLY A 108 -9.74 16.55 -19.32
N VAL A 109 -9.78 15.23 -19.46
CA VAL A 109 -8.67 14.43 -20.00
C VAL A 109 -8.89 14.23 -21.49
N ALA A 110 -8.14 14.97 -22.31
CA ALA A 110 -8.26 14.92 -23.76
C ALA A 110 -7.63 13.65 -24.38
N PHE A 111 -6.69 13.01 -23.70
CA PHE A 111 -5.91 11.90 -24.23
C PHE A 111 -5.74 10.76 -23.23
N TRP A 112 -5.98 9.54 -23.71
CA TRP A 112 -5.83 8.31 -22.94
C TRP A 112 -4.82 7.36 -23.61
N VAL A 113 -3.93 6.76 -22.82
CA VAL A 113 -2.97 5.76 -23.30
C VAL A 113 -3.66 4.57 -23.96
N ALA A 114 -4.81 4.18 -23.39
CA ALA A 114 -5.66 3.15 -23.95
C ALA A 114 -6.09 3.39 -25.42
N GLY A 115 -6.10 4.65 -25.88
CA GLY A 115 -6.43 5.01 -27.26
C GLY A 115 -5.41 4.51 -28.29
N PHE A 116 -4.16 4.26 -27.89
CA PHE A 116 -3.10 3.77 -28.78
C PHE A 116 -2.46 2.46 -28.32
N ALA A 117 -2.67 2.04 -27.08
CA ALA A 117 -2.21 0.75 -26.57
C ALA A 117 -3.33 0.07 -25.77
N LYS A 118 -3.79 -1.10 -26.22
CA LYS A 118 -4.88 -1.84 -25.57
C LYS A 118 -4.43 -2.68 -24.38
N SER A 119 -3.11 -2.89 -24.24
CA SER A 119 -2.55 -3.71 -23.18
C SER A 119 -1.11 -3.34 -22.86
N VAL A 120 -0.66 -3.62 -21.65
CA VAL A 120 0.73 -3.42 -21.21
C VAL A 120 1.17 -4.60 -20.33
N ASP A 121 2.42 -5.02 -20.48
CA ASP A 121 3.00 -6.00 -19.57
C ASP A 121 3.24 -5.36 -18.20
N MET A 122 2.81 -6.07 -17.15
CA MET A 122 2.72 -5.53 -15.81
C MET A 122 3.11 -6.59 -14.79
N LYS A 123 3.94 -6.18 -13.84
CA LYS A 123 4.20 -6.95 -12.63
C LYS A 123 3.36 -6.35 -11.50
N ALA A 124 2.69 -7.21 -10.76
CA ALA A 124 1.90 -6.85 -9.60
C ALA A 124 2.37 -7.62 -8.37
N GLU A 125 2.39 -6.94 -7.24
CA GLU A 125 2.50 -7.56 -5.92
C GLU A 125 1.64 -6.80 -4.93
N GLY A 126 0.99 -7.51 -4.02
CA GLY A 126 0.11 -6.88 -3.06
C GLY A 126 -0.49 -7.86 -2.08
N TYR A 127 -1.31 -7.32 -1.19
CA TYR A 127 -2.09 -8.08 -0.24
C TYR A 127 -3.39 -7.36 0.10
N VAL A 128 -4.37 -8.15 0.49
CA VAL A 128 -5.67 -7.70 0.97
C VAL A 128 -5.92 -8.23 2.38
N THR A 129 -6.46 -7.38 3.24
CA THR A 129 -6.94 -7.73 4.58
C THR A 129 -8.46 -7.59 4.65
N ALA A 130 -9.06 -7.78 5.83
CA ALA A 130 -10.47 -7.47 6.06
C ALA A 130 -10.80 -6.00 5.73
N ASP A 131 -9.86 -5.07 5.93
CA ASP A 131 -10.15 -3.62 5.86
C ASP A 131 -9.37 -2.87 4.78
N SER A 132 -8.28 -3.44 4.26
CA SER A 132 -7.33 -2.71 3.40
C SER A 132 -6.87 -3.50 2.20
N LEU A 133 -6.49 -2.76 1.15
CA LEU A 133 -5.80 -3.28 -0.02
C LEU A 133 -4.51 -2.48 -0.20
N ASN A 134 -3.39 -3.19 -0.33
CA ASN A 134 -2.10 -2.59 -0.60
C ASN A 134 -1.47 -3.31 -1.79
N PHE A 135 -1.04 -2.57 -2.80
CA PHE A 135 -0.36 -3.16 -3.94
C PHE A 135 0.66 -2.22 -4.58
N ALA A 136 1.56 -2.83 -5.34
CA ALA A 136 2.52 -2.18 -6.22
C ALA A 136 2.37 -2.75 -7.63
N LEU A 137 2.37 -1.87 -8.63
CA LEU A 137 2.39 -2.21 -10.04
C LEU A 137 3.65 -1.64 -10.67
N ASP A 138 4.42 -2.49 -11.33
CA ASP A 138 5.56 -2.09 -12.15
C ASP A 138 5.22 -2.35 -13.62
N PHE A 139 5.27 -1.31 -14.45
CA PHE A 139 5.06 -1.43 -15.89
C PHE A 139 5.73 -0.31 -16.66
N GLN A 140 6.03 -0.55 -17.93
CA GLN A 140 6.52 0.48 -18.84
C GLN A 140 5.37 0.99 -19.68
N VAL A 141 5.08 2.28 -19.60
CA VAL A 141 4.06 2.87 -20.47
C VAL A 141 4.55 2.82 -21.91
N PRO A 142 3.72 2.37 -22.87
CA PRO A 142 4.15 2.29 -24.26
C PRO A 142 4.61 3.65 -24.79
N ARG A 143 5.71 3.65 -25.53
CA ARG A 143 6.41 4.85 -26.05
C ARG A 143 7.08 5.73 -24.98
N MET A 144 7.11 5.33 -23.71
CA MET A 144 7.98 5.93 -22.70
C MET A 144 9.20 5.03 -22.43
N PRO A 145 10.41 5.60 -22.32
CA PRO A 145 11.62 4.83 -22.03
C PRO A 145 11.78 4.50 -20.54
N VAL A 146 10.86 4.95 -19.68
CA VAL A 146 10.93 4.80 -18.23
C VAL A 146 9.87 3.85 -17.70
N THR A 147 10.26 3.03 -16.73
CA THR A 147 9.31 2.23 -15.94
C THR A 147 8.57 3.12 -14.96
N MET A 148 7.27 2.89 -14.86
CA MET A 148 6.39 3.49 -13.87
C MET A 148 6.11 2.48 -12.77
N LYS A 149 6.28 2.90 -11.53
CA LYS A 149 5.88 2.15 -10.34
C LYS A 149 4.74 2.86 -9.65
N VAL A 150 3.64 2.15 -9.46
CA VAL A 150 2.44 2.67 -8.81
C VAL A 150 2.26 1.93 -7.49
N ARG A 151 2.10 2.65 -6.38
CA ARG A 151 1.80 2.07 -5.07
C ARG A 151 0.46 2.59 -4.57
N PHE A 152 -0.42 1.68 -4.22
CA PHE A 152 -1.73 1.98 -3.63
C PHE A 152 -1.78 1.48 -2.20
N GLY A 153 -2.49 2.24 -1.36
CA GLY A 153 -2.68 1.94 0.05
C GLY A 153 -1.57 2.47 0.95
N ASN A 154 -1.80 2.40 2.25
CA ASN A 154 -0.77 2.72 3.24
C ASN A 154 0.19 1.54 3.40
N TRP A 155 1.23 1.52 2.57
CA TRP A 155 2.40 0.68 2.79
C TRP A 155 3.03 1.10 4.12
N ALA A 156 2.67 0.39 5.20
CA ALA A 156 3.32 0.54 6.49
C ALA A 156 4.81 0.25 6.29
N VAL A 157 5.60 1.32 6.18
CA VAL A 157 7.05 1.23 6.27
C VAL A 157 7.29 0.76 7.70
N THR A 158 7.70 -0.48 7.89
CA THR A 158 8.11 -1.04 9.20
C THR A 158 9.41 -0.42 9.73
N GLY A 159 9.87 0.69 9.14
CA GLY A 159 10.97 1.49 9.65
C GLY A 159 10.46 2.55 10.63
N LEU A 160 11.14 2.69 11.77
CA LEU A 160 10.96 3.82 12.68
C LEU A 160 11.01 5.13 11.88
N ARG A 161 9.91 5.88 11.85
CA ARG A 161 9.84 7.15 11.10
C ARG A 161 10.61 8.28 11.78
N THR A 162 10.92 8.13 13.07
CA THR A 162 11.76 9.08 13.81
C THR A 162 12.22 8.39 15.10
N ALA A 163 13.51 8.43 15.41
CA ALA A 163 13.93 8.29 16.79
C ALA A 163 13.42 9.54 17.51
N VAL A 164 12.51 9.40 18.46
CA VAL A 164 12.19 10.47 19.40
C VAL A 164 13.43 10.64 20.26
N ASN A 165 14.37 11.47 19.81
CA ASN A 165 15.33 12.08 20.72
C ASN A 165 14.54 13.12 21.51
N ASP A 166 13.74 12.67 22.47
CA ASP A 166 13.38 13.56 23.56
C ASP A 166 14.72 14.13 24.04
N ALA A 167 14.85 15.46 24.02
CA ALA A 167 15.97 16.12 24.64
C ALA A 167 15.87 15.79 26.14
N GLN A 168 16.39 14.63 26.54
CA GLN A 168 16.43 14.23 27.92
C GLN A 168 17.23 15.29 28.62
N SER A 169 16.54 16.08 29.46
CA SER A 169 17.20 16.93 30.43
C SER A 169 18.25 16.08 31.13
N ALA A 170 19.52 16.44 30.96
CA ALA A 170 20.65 15.65 31.43
C ALA A 170 20.42 15.24 32.89
N ALA A 171 20.42 13.94 33.17
CA ALA A 171 20.15 13.45 34.50
C ALA A 171 21.18 14.00 35.50
N VAL A 172 20.69 14.47 36.66
CA VAL A 172 21.51 15.06 37.72
C VAL A 172 21.64 14.08 38.87
N TYR A 173 22.85 13.88 39.37
CA TYR A 173 23.13 13.02 40.52
C TYR A 173 24.02 13.72 41.54
N THR A 174 23.89 13.36 42.81
CA THR A 174 24.91 13.63 43.84
C THR A 174 26.13 12.73 43.64
N LEU A 175 27.25 13.04 44.28
CA LEU A 175 28.44 12.16 44.26
C LEU A 175 28.15 10.77 44.87
N ASP A 176 27.21 10.69 45.81
CA ASP A 176 26.74 9.42 46.40
C ASP A 176 25.77 8.64 45.50
N GLY A 177 25.52 9.12 44.27
CA GLY A 177 24.70 8.43 43.27
C GLY A 177 23.19 8.66 43.38
N ARG A 178 22.71 9.56 44.26
CA ARG A 178 21.29 9.88 44.36
C ARG A 178 20.86 10.76 43.18
N ARG A 179 19.84 10.33 42.43
CA ARG A 179 19.25 11.11 41.34
C ARG A 179 18.44 12.30 41.88
N LEU A 180 18.65 13.47 41.30
CA LEU A 180 17.93 14.70 41.59
C LEU A 180 17.02 15.07 40.40
N GLN A 181 15.89 15.70 40.69
CA GLN A 181 14.95 16.19 39.67
C GLN A 181 15.53 17.38 38.88
N ALA A 182 16.37 18.20 39.51
CA ALA A 182 17.05 19.34 38.90
C ALA A 182 18.39 19.63 39.60
N LEU A 183 19.26 20.39 38.93
CA LEU A 183 20.53 20.85 39.48
C LEU A 183 20.29 21.98 40.50
N PRO A 184 20.74 21.83 41.75
CA PRO A 184 20.60 22.89 42.75
C PRO A 184 21.30 24.18 42.33
N ALA A 185 20.73 25.32 42.74
CA ALA A 185 21.16 26.64 42.26
C ALA A 185 22.48 27.12 42.86
N ARG A 186 22.89 26.63 44.03
CA ARG A 186 24.11 27.03 44.74
C ARG A 186 24.66 25.92 45.60
N GLY A 187 25.99 25.83 45.65
CA GLY A 187 26.75 24.97 46.55
C GLY A 187 26.73 23.50 46.14
N GLY A 188 27.91 22.88 46.15
CA GLY A 188 28.08 21.44 46.04
C GLY A 188 28.60 20.96 44.68
N VAL A 189 28.78 19.65 44.58
CA VAL A 189 29.32 18.97 43.40
C VAL A 189 28.32 17.91 42.93
N TYR A 190 28.00 17.93 41.64
CA TYR A 190 26.98 17.09 41.02
C TYR A 190 27.50 16.43 39.74
N ILE A 191 26.90 15.31 39.36
CA ILE A 191 27.10 14.68 38.05
C ILE A 191 25.90 15.02 37.17
N VAL A 192 26.10 15.78 36.10
CA VAL A 192 25.06 16.18 35.14
C VAL A 192 25.39 15.56 33.79
N GLY A 193 24.57 14.63 33.32
CA GLY A 193 24.81 13.94 32.04
C GLY A 193 26.18 13.26 31.97
N GLY A 194 26.65 12.71 33.09
CA GLY A 194 27.95 12.03 33.18
C GLY A 194 29.16 12.95 33.40
N ARG A 195 28.97 14.27 33.54
CA ARG A 195 30.06 15.22 33.82
C ARG A 195 29.95 15.83 35.21
N LYS A 196 31.09 15.99 35.89
CA LYS A 196 31.18 16.72 37.15
C LYS A 196 30.91 18.21 36.94
N VAL A 197 29.99 18.77 37.71
CA VAL A 197 29.62 20.19 37.74
C VAL A 197 29.68 20.68 39.18
N VAL A 198 30.28 21.86 39.39
CA VAL A 198 30.36 22.52 40.70
C VAL A 198 29.47 23.77 40.66
N ARG A 199 28.67 23.97 41.71
CA ARG A 199 27.74 25.11 41.87
C ARG A 199 28.03 25.88 43.15
#